data_AF-A0A552UUM8-F1
#
_entry.id   AF-A0A552UUM8-F1
#
_cell.length_a   1.000
_cell.length_b   1.000
_cell.length_c   1.000
_cell.angle_alpha   90.00
_cell.angle_beta   90.00
_cell.angle_gamma   90.00
#
_symmetry.space_group_name_H-M   'P 1'
#
loop_
_entity.id
_entity.type
_entity.pdbx_description
1 polymer ?
#
loop_
_entity_poly.entity_id
_entity_poly.type
_entity_poly.pdbx_seq_one_letter_code
_entity_poly.pdbx_strand_id
1 'polypeptide(L)'
;MEKIKIIINEFDNENLIVYFEKKGKNIWKVLSLFDFVAEMDYWGMPTQFKKVNDKGGFIFSNKIDRNLLKSEINRFIYDNKIEEQEFNL
;
A
#
# COMPACT_ATOMS: atom_id res chain seq x y z
N MET A 1 19.05 5.84 2.31
CA MET A 1 17.84 5.38 1.58
C MET A 1 16.64 5.91 2.34
N GLU A 2 15.73 6.61 1.66
CA GLU A 2 14.53 7.12 2.31
C GLU A 2 13.45 6.04 2.37
N LYS A 3 12.93 5.83 3.57
CA LYS A 3 11.94 4.78 3.82
C LYS A 3 10.56 5.18 3.30
N ILE A 4 9.83 4.20 2.80
CA ILE A 4 8.41 4.36 2.47
C ILE A 4 7.62 4.37 3.78
N LYS A 5 6.83 5.42 4.00
CA LYS A 5 5.89 5.52 5.11
C LYS A 5 4.58 4.86 4.74
N ILE A 6 4.17 3.88 5.53
CA ILE A 6 2.88 3.17 5.41
C ILE A 6 1.91 3.78 6.42
N ILE A 7 0.79 4.30 5.94
CA ILE A 7 -0.24 4.96 6.76
C ILE A 7 -1.52 4.14 6.64
N ILE A 8 -2.00 3.60 7.75
CA ILE A 8 -3.21 2.77 7.80
C ILE A 8 -4.27 3.51 8.61
N ASN A 9 -5.37 3.86 7.95
CA ASN A 9 -6.51 4.54 8.56
C ASN A 9 -7.76 3.69 8.43
N GLU A 10 -8.74 3.93 9.30
CA GLU A 10 -10.10 3.47 9.08
C GLU A 10 -10.69 4.17 7.85
N PHE A 11 -11.41 3.41 7.02
CA PHE A 11 -12.08 3.93 5.83
C PHE A 11 -13.60 3.94 6.03
N ASP A 12 -14.13 2.82 6.51
CA ASP A 12 -15.51 2.67 6.94
C ASP A 12 -15.58 1.59 8.06
N ASN A 13 -16.79 1.16 8.42
CA ASN A 13 -17.01 0.18 9.50
C ASN A 13 -16.43 -1.22 9.22
N GLU A 14 -16.12 -1.55 7.96
CA GLU A 14 -15.67 -2.87 7.54
C GLU A 14 -14.28 -2.84 6.89
N ASN A 15 -13.74 -1.65 6.62
CA ASN A 15 -12.55 -1.48 5.80
C ASN A 15 -11.55 -0.48 6.36
N LEU A 16 -10.28 -0.72 6.02
CA LEU A 16 -9.15 0.17 6.23
C LEU A 16 -8.68 0.69 4.87
N ILE A 17 -8.10 1.88 4.85
CA ILE A 17 -7.36 2.41 3.71
C ILE A 17 -5.88 2.53 4.06
N VAL A 18 -5.04 2.01 3.18
CA VAL A 18 -3.58 2.08 3.28
C VAL A 18 -3.04 3.06 2.26
N TYR A 19 -2.29 4.05 2.74
CA TYR A 19 -1.56 5.00 1.91
C TYR A 19 -0.06 4.77 2.02
N PHE A 20 0.63 5.07 0.93
CA PHE A 20 2.08 4.99 0.81
C PHE A 20 2.65 6.36 0.51
N GLU A 21 3.66 6.78 1.27
CA GLU A 21 4.36 8.05 1.08
C GLU A 21 5.89 7.87 1.06
N LYS A 22 6.57 8.56 0.14
CA LYS A 22 8.03 8.67 0.09
C LYS A 22 8.38 10.12 -0.26
N LYS A 23 9.34 10.75 0.44
CA LYS A 23 9.64 12.19 0.27
C LYS A 23 8.41 13.10 0.37
N GLY A 24 7.44 12.74 1.22
CA GLY A 24 6.16 13.45 1.37
C GLY A 24 5.19 13.33 0.18
N LYS A 25 5.54 12.58 -0.87
CA LYS A 25 4.68 12.33 -2.04
C LYS A 25 3.92 11.02 -1.86
N ASN A 26 2.66 11.01 -2.26
CA ASN A 26 1.85 9.79 -2.32
C ASN A 26 2.27 8.94 -3.53
N ILE A 27 2.71 7.70 -3.28
CA ILE A 27 3.37 6.86 -4.30
C ILE A 27 2.50 5.71 -4.83
N TRP A 28 1.18 5.74 -4.64
CA TRP A 28 0.28 4.63 -5.05
C TRP A 28 0.49 4.15 -6.49
N LYS A 29 0.79 5.05 -7.44
CA LYS A 29 1.06 4.70 -8.84
C LYS A 29 2.25 3.74 -8.97
N VAL A 30 3.28 3.94 -8.15
CA VAL A 30 4.44 3.05 -8.12
C VAL A 30 4.01 1.66 -7.67
N LEU A 31 3.26 1.55 -6.57
CA LEU A 31 2.75 0.26 -6.09
C LEU A 31 1.91 -0.43 -7.18
N SER A 32 1.08 0.32 -7.90
CA SER A 32 0.30 -0.20 -9.03
C SER A 32 1.16 -0.69 -10.21
N LEU A 33 2.28 -0.04 -10.51
CA LEU A 33 3.21 -0.49 -11.56
C LEU A 33 3.91 -1.81 -11.23
N PHE A 34 4.00 -2.15 -9.93
CA PHE A 34 4.55 -3.42 -9.43
C PHE A 34 3.44 -4.43 -9.12
N ASP A 35 2.25 -4.27 -9.70
CA ASP A 35 1.12 -5.21 -9.55
C ASP A 35 0.69 -5.48 -8.10
N PHE A 36 0.82 -4.49 -7.21
CA PHE A 36 0.51 -4.63 -5.79
C PHE A 36 -0.86 -5.25 -5.50
N VAL A 37 -1.89 -4.88 -6.27
CA VAL A 37 -3.25 -5.42 -6.07
C VAL A 37 -3.30 -6.93 -6.32
N ALA A 38 -2.68 -7.39 -7.40
CA ALA A 38 -2.67 -8.81 -7.76
C ALA A 38 -1.83 -9.63 -6.77
N GLU A 39 -0.69 -9.09 -6.33
CA GLU A 39 0.14 -9.73 -5.32
C GLU A 39 -0.64 -9.89 -4.00
N MET A 40 -1.27 -8.83 -3.49
CA MET A 40 -2.03 -8.92 -2.23
C MET A 40 -3.19 -9.92 -2.34
N ASP A 41 -3.86 -9.99 -3.48
CA ASP A 41 -4.92 -10.98 -3.73
C ASP A 41 -4.37 -12.42 -3.70
N TYR A 42 -3.21 -12.67 -4.32
CA TYR A 42 -2.52 -13.96 -4.28
C TYR A 42 -2.19 -14.41 -2.84
N TRP A 43 -1.88 -13.47 -1.94
CA TRP A 43 -1.63 -13.74 -0.52
C TRP A 43 -2.89 -13.76 0.35
N GLY A 44 -4.09 -13.79 -0.25
CA GLY A 44 -5.35 -13.87 0.48
C GLY A 44 -5.73 -12.57 1.19
N MET A 45 -5.23 -11.43 0.69
CA MET A 45 -5.59 -10.09 1.14
C MET A 45 -6.23 -9.29 0.01
N PRO A 46 -7.46 -9.62 -0.42
CA PRO A 46 -8.14 -8.90 -1.49
C PRO A 46 -8.13 -7.39 -1.22
N THR A 47 -7.67 -6.63 -2.21
CA THR A 47 -7.50 -5.19 -2.08
C THR A 47 -8.04 -4.45 -3.29
N GLN A 48 -8.47 -3.22 -3.09
CA GLN A 48 -9.00 -2.37 -4.15
C GLN A 48 -8.34 -1.00 -4.11
N PHE A 49 -7.93 -0.49 -5.26
CA PHE A 49 -7.47 0.89 -5.36
C PHE A 49 -8.63 1.88 -5.21
N LYS A 50 -8.43 2.94 -4.41
CA LYS A 50 -9.36 4.05 -4.27
C LYS A 50 -8.63 5.38 -4.20
N LYS A 51 -9.18 6.40 -4.86
CA LYS A 51 -8.76 7.80 -4.71
C LYS A 51 -9.71 8.52 -3.75
N VAL A 52 -9.16 9.16 -2.72
CA VAL A 52 -9.88 9.95 -1.70
C VAL A 52 -9.23 11.32 -1.62
N ASN A 53 -9.95 12.40 -1.93
CA ASN A 53 -9.44 13.77 -1.95
C ASN A 53 -8.07 13.89 -2.67
N ASP A 54 -8.03 13.36 -3.88
CA ASP A 54 -6.83 13.28 -4.74
C ASP A 54 -5.66 12.41 -4.25
N LYS A 55 -5.77 11.81 -3.06
CA LYS A 55 -4.81 10.84 -2.54
C LYS A 55 -5.22 9.41 -2.91
N GLY A 56 -4.32 8.67 -3.56
CA GLY A 56 -4.53 7.27 -3.90
C GLY A 56 -4.12 6.35 -2.76
N GLY A 57 -4.97 5.39 -2.43
CA GLY A 57 -4.73 4.36 -1.43
C GLY A 57 -5.36 3.03 -1.81
N PHE A 58 -5.12 2.03 -0.97
CA PHE A 58 -5.57 0.65 -1.17
C PHE A 58 -6.46 0.23 -0.01
N ILE A 59 -7.67 -0.22 -0.34
CA ILE A 59 -8.69 -0.64 0.61
C ILE A 59 -8.46 -2.10 0.98
N PHE A 60 -8.52 -2.42 2.26
CA PHE A 60 -8.43 -3.76 2.81
C PHE A 60 -9.58 -3.97 3.79
N SER A 61 -10.03 -5.21 3.97
CA SER A 61 -10.96 -5.51 5.07
C SER A 61 -10.28 -5.22 6.42
N ASN A 62 -11.02 -4.61 7.34
CA ASN A 62 -10.55 -4.39 8.71
C ASN A 62 -10.48 -5.67 9.56
N LYS A 63 -10.98 -6.80 9.02
CA LYS A 63 -10.88 -8.13 9.63
C LYS A 63 -9.51 -8.78 9.44
N ILE A 64 -8.68 -8.25 8.54
CA ILE A 64 -7.31 -8.73 8.32
C ILE A 64 -6.44 -8.38 9.54
N ASP A 65 -5.60 -9.32 9.97
CA ASP A 65 -4.61 -9.06 11.02
C ASP A 65 -3.65 -7.94 10.56
N ARG A 66 -3.57 -6.86 11.37
CA ARG A 66 -2.80 -5.67 11.00
C ARG A 66 -1.29 -5.91 10.98
N ASN A 67 -0.77 -6.85 11.76
CA ASN A 67 0.65 -7.18 11.75
C ASN A 67 0.99 -7.99 10.50
N LEU A 68 0.13 -8.93 10.13
CA LEU A 68 0.25 -9.69 8.89
C LEU A 68 0.19 -8.76 7.66
N LEU A 69 -0.80 -7.86 7.60
CA LEU A 69 -0.90 -6.87 6.52
C LEU A 69 0.38 -6.04 6.39
N LYS A 70 0.91 -5.53 7.52
CA LYS A 70 2.17 -4.76 7.51
C LYS A 70 3.35 -5.60 7.06
N SER A 71 3.41 -6.87 7.48
CA SER A 71 4.48 -7.80 7.08
C SER A 71 4.47 -8.01 5.57
N GLU A 72 3.31 -8.32 4.97
CA GLU A 72 3.19 -8.56 3.53
C GLU A 72 3.46 -7.31 2.70
N ILE A 73 3.00 -6.15 3.16
CA ILE A 73 3.34 -4.87 2.53
C ILE A 73 4.87 -4.62 2.55
N ASN A 74 5.52 -4.86 3.68
CA ASN A 74 6.97 -4.66 3.80
C ASN A 74 7.74 -5.67 2.93
N ARG A 75 7.30 -6.93 2.90
CA ARG A 75 7.85 -7.96 2.01
C ARG A 75 7.74 -7.52 0.55
N PHE A 76 6.56 -7.10 0.11
CA PHE A 76 6.35 -6.60 -1.25
C PHE A 76 7.29 -5.44 -1.61
N ILE A 77 7.41 -4.45 -0.73
CA ILE A 77 8.29 -3.29 -0.92
C ILE A 77 9.76 -3.73 -1.04
N TYR A 78 10.18 -4.69 -0.21
CA TYR A 78 11.53 -5.23 -0.18
C TYR A 78 11.84 -6.05 -1.44
N ASP A 79 10.99 -7.02 -1.78
CA ASP A 79 11.18 -7.93 -2.92
C ASP A 79 11.26 -7.16 -4.25
N ASN A 80 10.46 -6.09 -4.39
CA ASN A 80 10.45 -5.22 -5.56
C ASN A 80 11.45 -4.05 -5.49
N LYS A 81 12.24 -3.96 -4.41
CA LYS A 81 13.25 -2.91 -4.18
C LYS A 81 12.70 -1.49 -4.38
N ILE A 82 11.45 -1.24 -3.97
CA ILE A 82 10.77 0.03 -4.24
C ILE A 82 11.43 1.19 -3.46
N GLU A 83 12.04 0.90 -2.30
CA GLU A 83 12.81 1.89 -1.54
C GLU A 83 14.09 2.35 -2.25
N GLU A 84 14.67 1.52 -3.12
CA GLU A 84 15.89 1.83 -3.87
C GLU A 84 15.61 2.69 -5.11
N GLN A 85 14.37 2.69 -5.59
CA GLN A 85 13.98 3.38 -6.80
C GLN A 85 13.69 4.87 -6.55
N GLU A 86 14.20 5.73 -7.43
CA GLU A 86 13.88 7.14 -7.47
C GLU A 86 12.77 7.39 -8.50
N PHE A 87 11.62 7.89 -8.04
CA PHE A 87 10.45 8.11 -8.88
C PHE A 87 10.22 9.61 -9.07
N ASN A 88 10.23 10.07 -10.32
CA ASN A 88 9.78 11.40 -10.69
C ASN A 88 8.25 11.39 -10.86
N LEU A 89 7.54 11.42 -9.73
CA LEU A 89 6.08 11.57 -9.64
C LEU A 89 5.66 13.04 -9.59
#